data_AF-A0A7C4SDL2-F1
#
_entry.id   AF-A0A7C4SDL2-F1
#
_cell.length_a   1.000
_cell.length_b   1.000
_cell.length_c   1.000
_cell.angle_alpha   90.00
_cell.angle_beta   90.00
_cell.angle_gamma   90.00
#
_symmetry.space_group_name_H-M   'P 1'
#
loop_
_entity.id
_entity.type
_entity.pdbx_description
1 polymer ?
#
loop_
_entity_poly.entity_id
_entity_poly.type
_entity_poly.pdbx_seq_one_letter_code
_entity_poly.pdbx_strand_id
1 'polypeptide(L)' 'GRVSGKTHNKFEEAGLTPVPARKVKPPIIKECIAHLECRLHSHMTTGDHTIFVGEVVEAYANEGVV' A
#
# COMPACT_ATOMS: atom_id res chain seq x y z
N GLY A 1 7.45 -10.86 -1.87
CA GLY A 1 7.95 -10.92 -0.49
C GLY A 1 8.33 -12.34 -0.15
N ARG A 2 9.36 -12.57 0.68
CA ARG A 2 9.87 -13.93 1.00
C ARG A 2 9.34 -14.50 2.32
N VAL A 3 8.84 -13.65 3.22
CA VAL A 3 8.32 -14.03 4.55
C VAL A 3 6.88 -13.56 4.74
N SER A 4 6.16 -14.09 5.74
CA SER A 4 4.76 -13.75 6.02
C SER A 4 4.62 -12.68 7.10
N GLY A 5 3.73 -11.71 6.89
CA GLY A 5 3.44 -10.67 7.89
C GLY A 5 2.65 -11.19 9.09
N LYS A 6 2.19 -12.45 9.04
CA LYS A 6 1.52 -13.13 10.16
C LYS A 6 2.46 -13.34 11.35
N THR A 7 3.76 -13.54 11.11
CA THR A 7 4.76 -13.87 12.13
C THR A 7 5.97 -12.94 12.12
N HIS A 8 6.08 -12.06 11.12
CA HIS A 8 7.20 -11.13 10.95
C HIS A 8 6.71 -9.69 10.87
N ASN A 9 7.42 -8.77 11.51
CA ASN A 9 7.24 -7.35 11.28
C ASN A 9 8.05 -6.92 10.07
N LYS A 10 7.40 -6.90 8.90
CA LYS A 10 8.06 -6.55 7.64
C LYS A 10 8.51 -5.11 7.55
N PHE A 11 7.90 -4.19 8.29
CA PHE A 11 8.34 -2.78 8.31
C PHE A 11 9.70 -2.68 9.00
N GLU A 12 9.82 -3.26 10.19
CA GLU A 12 11.06 -3.28 10.96
C GLU A 12 12.17 -4.03 10.23
N GLU A 13 11.91 -5.26 9.77
CA GLU A 13 12.92 -6.10 9.09
C GLU A 13 13.44 -5.50 7.79
N ALA A 14 12.60 -4.71 7.10
CA ALA A 14 12.98 -4.04 5.85
C ALA A 14 13.47 -2.60 6.05
N GLY A 15 13.48 -2.07 7.27
CA GLY A 15 13.86 -0.68 7.55
C GLY A 15 12.93 0.35 6.91
N LEU A 16 11.63 0.03 6.83
CA LEU A 16 10.61 0.89 6.23
C LEU A 16 9.80 1.61 7.31
N THR A 17 9.55 2.89 7.11
CA THR A 17 8.86 3.74 8.09
C THR A 17 7.39 3.91 7.70
N PRO A 18 6.44 3.28 8.43
CA PRO A 18 5.01 3.54 8.22
C PRO A 18 4.65 4.94 8.73
N VAL A 19 3.94 5.72 7.93
CA VAL A 19 3.38 7.03 8.34
C VAL A 19 1.89 7.12 7.99
N PRO A 20 1.10 7.92 8.72
CA PRO A 20 -0.32 8.07 8.43
C PRO A 20 -0.58 8.52 6.99
N ALA A 21 -1.54 7.87 6.35
CA ALA A 21 -2.07 8.29 5.05
C ALA A 21 -3.05 9.47 5.20
N ARG A 22 -3.36 10.16 4.10
CA ARG A 22 -4.21 11.37 4.07
C ARG A 22 -5.70 11.05 4.12
N LYS A 23 -6.16 9.96 3.49
CA LYS A 23 -7.57 9.60 3.28
C LYS A 23 -7.93 8.16 3.68
N VAL A 24 -6.97 7.26 3.88
CA VAL A 24 -7.22 5.85 4.25
C VAL A 24 -6.56 5.43 5.58
N LYS A 25 -7.02 4.32 6.16
CA LYS A 25 -6.47 3.78 7.42
C LYS A 25 -5.10 3.11 7.27
N PRO A 26 -4.82 2.32 6.21
CA PRO A 26 -3.49 1.74 6.03
C PRO A 26 -2.42 2.83 5.89
N PRO A 27 -1.24 2.66 6.50
CA PRO A 27 -0.17 3.65 6.42
C PRO A 27 0.44 3.67 5.01
N ILE A 28 1.06 4.80 4.67
CA ILE A 28 2.01 4.86 3.55
C ILE A 28 3.42 4.50 4.04
N ILE A 29 4.31 4.18 3.11
CA ILE A 29 5.72 3.94 3.38
C ILE A 29 6.50 5.22 3.06
N LYS A 30 7.10 5.86 4.06
CA LYS A 30 7.79 7.15 3.90
C LYS A 30 8.86 7.13 2.80
N GLU A 31 9.53 6.00 2.62
CA GLU A 31 10.62 5.82 1.68
C GLU A 31 10.16 5.69 0.21
N CYS A 32 8.86 5.51 -0.05
CA CYS A 32 8.33 5.50 -1.43
C CYS A 32 8.24 6.92 -2.01
N ILE A 33 8.51 7.04 -3.31
CA ILE A 33 8.49 8.33 -4.04
C ILE A 33 7.07 8.85 -4.35
N ALA A 34 6.07 7.97 -4.34
CA ALA A 34 4.68 8.28 -4.64
C ALA A 34 3.74 7.29 -3.96
N HIS A 35 2.49 7.71 -3.78
CA HIS A 35 1.46 6.97 -3.07
C HIS A 35 0.12 7.11 -3.77
N LEU A 36 -0.58 5.97 -3.88
CA LEU A 36 -1.95 5.89 -4.34
C LEU A 36 -2.78 5.32 -3.19
N GLU A 37 -3.61 6.15 -2.59
CA GLU A 37 -4.53 5.70 -1.56
C GLU A 37 -5.83 5.24 -2.20
N CYS A 38 -6.23 4.00 -1.90
CA CYS A 38 -7.36 3.38 -2.56
C CYS A 38 -8.42 2.91 -1.56
N ARG A 39 -9.69 2.96 -1.99
CA ARG A 39 -10.79 2.19 -1.37
C ARG A 39 -11.10 0.97 -2.23
N LEU A 40 -11.47 -0.14 -1.61
CA LEU A 40 -11.88 -1.34 -2.34
C LEU A 40 -13.16 -1.04 -3.11
N HIS A 41 -13.08 -1.09 -4.43
CA HIS A 41 -14.22 -0.90 -5.33
C HIS A 41 -14.92 -2.24 -5.62
N SER A 42 -14.16 -3.26 -6.01
CA SER A 42 -14.68 -4.60 -6.26
C SER A 42 -13.58 -5.66 -6.16
N HIS A 43 -13.96 -6.93 -6.14
CA HIS A 43 -13.03 -8.05 -6.29
C HIS A 43 -13.66 -9.19 -7.08
N MET A 44 -12.84 -9.99 -7.73
CA MET A 44 -13.28 -11.15 -8.51
C MET A 44 -12.29 -12.30 -8.35
N THR A 45 -12.82 -13.51 -8.12
CA THR A 45 -12.00 -14.74 -8.10
C THR A 45 -11.73 -15.19 -9.52
N THR A 46 -10.46 -15.35 -9.86
CA THR A 46 -9.98 -15.77 -11.17
C THR A 46 -9.09 -17.01 -11.01
N GLY A 47 -9.70 -18.19 -11.07
CA GLY A 47 -8.99 -19.46 -10.89
C GLY A 47 -8.34 -19.55 -9.51
N ASP A 48 -7.01 -19.52 -9.47
CA ASP A 48 -6.17 -19.59 -8.27
C ASP A 48 -5.84 -18.22 -7.65
N HIS A 49 -6.31 -17.12 -8.26
CA HIS A 49 -6.07 -15.76 -7.78
C HIS A 49 -7.38 -15.01 -7.48
N THR A 50 -7.27 -13.92 -6.73
CA THR A 50 -8.36 -12.94 -6.57
C THR A 50 -7.84 -11.59 -7.03
N ILE A 51 -8.52 -10.98 -8.00
CA ILE A 51 -8.26 -9.62 -8.45
C ILE A 51 -9.04 -8.67 -7.56
N PHE A 52 -8.38 -7.65 -7.04
CA PHE A 52 -9.00 -6.55 -6.31
C PHE A 52 -8.90 -5.26 -7.14
N VAL A 53 -10.01 -4.57 -7.33
CA VAL A 53 -10.09 -3.27 -7.99
C VAL A 53 -10.17 -2.19 -6.92
N GLY A 54 -9.22 -1.27 -6.93
CA GLY A 54 -9.18 -0.12 -6.02
C GLY A 54 -9.57 1.17 -6.72
N GLU A 55 -10.45 1.97 -6.11
CA GLU A 55 -10.72 3.35 -6.51
C GLU A 55 -9.70 4.27 -5.83
N VAL A 56 -8.92 5.01 -6.62
CA VAL A 56 -7.95 5.99 -6.10
C VAL A 56 -8.71 7.18 -5.52
N VAL A 57 -8.58 7.39 -4.22
CA VAL A 57 -9.22 8.52 -3.51
C VAL A 57 -8.26 9.67 -3.22
N GLU A 58 -6.96 9.44 -3.37
CA GLU A 58 -5.89 10.43 -3.23
C GLU A 58 -4.62 9.90 -3.90
N ALA A 59 -3.90 10.78 -4.60
CA ALA A 59 -2.65 10.47 -5.28
C ALA A 59 -1.66 11.62 -5.10
N TYR A 60 -0.44 11.31 -4.66
CA TYR A 60 0.61 12.30 -4.46
C TYR A 60 2.00 11.68 -4.60
N ALA A 61 2.96 12.53 -4.93
CA ALA A 61 4.37 12.21 -5.01
C ALA A 61 5.17 13.18 -4.15
N ASN A 62 6.40 12.80 -3.80
CA ASN A 62 7.33 13.69 -3.13
C ASN A 62 7.69 14.86 -4.05
N GLU A 63 7.96 16.02 -3.45
CA GLU A 63 8.40 17.20 -4.18
C GLU A 63 9.67 16.90 -4.99
N GLY A 64 9.73 17.36 -6.25
CA GLY A 64 10.86 17.15 -7.16
C GLY A 64 10.89 15.79 -7.88
N VAL A 65 9.87 14.95 -7.71
CA VAL A 65 9.68 13.71 -8.49
C VAL A 65 8.83 13.94 -9.76
N VAL A 66 8.09 15.06 -9.80
CA VAL A 66 7.24 15.51 -10.91
C VAL A 66 7.52 16.97 -11.25
#